data_AF-A0A955FD81-F1
#
_entry.id   AF-A0A955FD81-F1
#
_cell.length_a   1.000
_cell.length_b   1.000
_cell.length_c   1.000
_cell.angle_alpha   90.00
_cell.angle_beta   90.00
_cell.angle_gamma   90.00
#
_symmetry.space_group_name_H-M   'P 1'
#
loop_
_entity.id
_entity.type
_entity.pdbx_description
1 polymer ?
#
loop_
_entity_poly.entity_id
_entity_poly.type
_entity_poly.pdbx_seq_one_letter_code
_entity_poly.pdbx_strand_id
1 'polypeptide(L)'
;MSGNIDIKSLVTSFQRLLRGINKYKGFIFFILLTSLYGFIVWRINVLSSAPPSEADLAKAQQNVSSPKIPAATVEKLQGLQDNSVRVQALFNEARQNPFQE
;
A
#
# COMPACT_ATOMS: atom_id res chain seq x y z
N MET A 1 39.77 -2.37 -27.05
CA MET A 1 40.41 -1.46 -26.08
C MET A 1 40.36 -2.12 -24.71
N SER A 2 41.43 -2.79 -24.33
CA SER A 2 41.49 -3.57 -23.08
C SER A 2 41.64 -2.61 -21.91
N GLY A 3 40.58 -2.44 -21.11
CA GLY A 3 40.58 -1.60 -19.93
C GLY A 3 41.38 -2.24 -18.81
N ASN A 4 42.69 -1.98 -18.76
CA ASN A 4 43.44 -2.14 -17.51
C ASN A 4 42.93 -1.07 -16.55
N ILE A 5 41.95 -1.43 -15.73
CA ILE A 5 41.51 -0.58 -14.62
C ILE A 5 42.63 -0.61 -13.59
N ASP A 6 43.50 0.38 -13.68
CA ASP A 6 44.62 0.55 -12.78
C ASP A 6 44.08 1.01 -11.42
N ILE A 7 43.88 0.06 -10.50
CA ILE A 7 43.27 0.25 -9.19
C ILE A 7 43.96 1.39 -8.41
N LYS A 8 45.26 1.58 -8.61
CA LYS A 8 46.03 2.68 -7.98
C LYS A 8 45.61 4.06 -8.47
N SER A 9 45.25 4.19 -9.75
CA SER A 9 44.77 5.45 -10.34
C SER A 9 43.36 5.82 -9.84
N LEU A 10 42.55 4.80 -9.54
CA LEU A 10 41.21 4.93 -8.98
C LEU A 10 41.25 5.46 -7.54
N VAL A 11 42.15 4.90 -6.72
CA VAL A 11 42.35 5.32 -5.33
C VAL A 11 42.87 6.77 -5.24
N THR A 12 43.83 7.14 -6.08
CA THR A 12 44.36 8.52 -6.09
C THR A 12 43.34 9.55 -6.58
N SER A 13 42.51 9.17 -7.56
CA SER A 13 41.40 10.02 -8.04
C SER A 13 40.33 10.19 -6.96
N PHE A 14 39.98 9.12 -6.25
CA PHE A 14 39.03 9.15 -5.14
C PHE A 14 39.52 10.04 -3.99
N GLN A 15 40.82 9.99 -3.66
CA GLN A 15 41.40 10.81 -2.60
C GLN A 15 41.41 12.31 -2.93
N ARG A 16 41.60 12.69 -4.20
CA ARG A 16 41.45 14.09 -4.64
C ARG A 16 40.00 14.56 -4.55
N LEU A 17 39.06 13.70 -4.91
CA LEU A 17 37.63 13.98 -4.85
C LEU A 17 37.15 14.16 -3.40
N LEU A 18 37.63 13.31 -2.48
CA LEU A 18 37.38 13.44 -1.03
C LEU A 18 37.89 14.76 -0.44
N ARG A 19 39.06 15.25 -0.90
CA ARG A 19 39.58 16.55 -0.46
C ARG A 19 38.70 17.71 -0.95
N GLY A 20 38.16 17.62 -2.16
CA GLY A 20 37.20 18.61 -2.69
C GLY A 20 35.84 18.58 -1.98
N ILE A 21 35.38 17.39 -1.61
CA ILE A 21 34.12 17.16 -0.89
C ILE A 21 34.08 17.88 0.47
N ASN A 22 35.22 17.98 1.17
CA ASN A 22 35.29 18.67 2.46
C ASN A 22 34.85 20.14 2.41
N LYS A 23 35.05 20.82 1.28
CA LYS A 23 34.65 22.24 1.10
C LYS A 23 33.14 22.39 0.96
N TYR A 24 32.44 21.35 0.51
CA TYR A 24 31.00 21.38 0.21
C TYR A 24 30.19 20.45 1.13
N LYS A 25 30.71 20.15 2.34
CA LYS A 25 30.07 19.24 3.30
C LYS A 25 28.60 19.53 3.55
N GLY A 26 28.23 20.80 3.76
CA GLY A 26 26.84 21.18 3.97
C GLY A 26 25.95 20.93 2.75
N PHE A 27 26.42 21.26 1.55
CA PHE A 27 25.70 21.03 0.31
C PHE A 27 25.54 19.54 -0.02
N ILE A 28 26.60 18.75 0.21
CA ILE A 28 26.58 17.30 0.04
C ILE A 28 25.64 16.65 1.05
N PHE A 29 25.66 17.09 2.31
CA PHE A 29 24.73 16.63 3.33
C PHE A 29 23.27 16.92 2.93
N PHE A 30 23.01 18.13 2.43
CA PHE A 30 21.69 18.49 1.92
C PHE A 30 21.26 17.59 0.75
N ILE A 31 22.10 17.41 -0.26
CA ILE A 31 21.81 16.50 -1.38
C ILE A 31 21.52 15.09 -0.88
N LEU A 32 22.34 14.57 0.03
CA LEU A 32 22.18 13.22 0.57
C LEU A 32 20.84 13.09 1.29
N LEU A 33 20.46 14.08 2.10
CA LEU A 33 19.18 14.12 2.79
C LEU A 33 17.99 14.19 1.82
N THR A 34 18.07 15.07 0.81
CA THR A 34 17.03 15.20 -0.21
C THR A 34 16.89 13.93 -1.05
N SER A 35 18.00 13.31 -1.45
CA SER A 35 18.00 12.04 -2.18
C SER A 35 17.44 10.91 -1.33
N LEU A 36 17.77 10.85 -0.04
CA LEU A 36 17.21 9.86 0.87
C LEU A 36 15.70 10.02 1.01
N TYR A 37 15.24 11.25 1.20
CA TYR A 37 13.80 11.54 1.30
C TYR A 37 13.08 11.19 0.00
N GLY A 38 13.60 11.62 -1.15
CA GLY A 38 13.05 11.29 -2.47
C GLY A 38 13.02 9.78 -2.72
N PHE A 39 14.06 9.05 -2.31
CA PHE A 39 14.11 7.59 -2.40
C PHE A 39 13.02 6.93 -1.54
N ILE A 40 12.82 7.40 -0.31
CA ILE A 40 11.76 6.89 0.57
C ILE A 40 10.38 7.12 -0.06
N VAL A 41 10.10 8.33 -0.55
CA VAL A 41 8.83 8.66 -1.21
C VAL A 41 8.60 7.80 -2.45
N TRP A 42 9.62 7.65 -3.29
CA TRP A 42 9.54 6.77 -4.46
C TRP A 42 9.28 5.32 -4.06
N ARG A 43 9.95 4.81 -3.01
CA ARG A 43 9.75 3.46 -2.51
C ARG A 43 8.33 3.27 -1.97
N ILE A 44 7.81 4.24 -1.22
CA ILE A 44 6.42 4.22 -0.73
C ILE A 44 5.45 4.15 -1.92
N ASN A 45 5.64 4.97 -2.95
CA ASN A 45 4.78 4.97 -4.13
C ASN A 45 4.77 3.60 -4.84
N VAL A 46 5.94 2.96 -4.95
CA VAL A 46 6.05 1.61 -5.53
C VAL A 46 5.28 0.58 -4.70
N LEU A 47 5.33 0.66 -3.36
CA LEU A 47 4.58 -0.25 -2.49
C LEU A 47 3.09 0.07 -2.42
N SER A 48 2.69 1.35 -2.49
CA SER A 48 1.28 1.75 -2.42
C SER A 48 0.52 1.47 -3.71
N SER A 49 1.22 1.44 -4.83
CA SER A 49 0.65 1.18 -6.16
C SER A 49 0.78 -0.29 -6.57
N ALA A 50 1.48 -1.09 -5.76
CA ALA A 50 1.58 -2.52 -5.98
C ALA A 50 0.20 -3.15 -5.74
N PRO A 51 -0.36 -3.91 -6.71
CA PRO A 51 -1.54 -4.71 -6.45
C PRO A 51 -1.24 -5.69 -5.30
N PRO A 52 -2.14 -5.81 -4.31
CA PRO A 52 -1.93 -6.72 -3.18
C PRO A 52 -1.74 -8.14 -3.70
N SER A 53 -0.76 -8.86 -3.15
CA SER A 53 -0.56 -10.26 -3.50
C SER A 53 -1.74 -11.10 -2.97
N GLU A 54 -2.00 -12.27 -3.58
CA GLU A 54 -3.02 -13.20 -3.08
C GLU A 54 -2.80 -13.59 -1.60
N ALA A 55 -1.54 -13.61 -1.16
CA ALA A 55 -1.17 -13.83 0.24
C ALA A 55 -1.56 -12.68 1.17
N ASP A 56 -1.52 -11.42 0.70
CA ASP A 56 -1.94 -10.25 1.48
C ASP A 56 -3.47 -10.15 1.56
N LEU A 57 -4.18 -10.57 0.51
CA LEU A 57 -5.64 -10.71 0.51
C LEU A 57 -6.11 -11.78 1.51
N ALA A 58 -5.43 -12.93 1.55
CA ALA A 58 -5.74 -13.99 2.51
C ALA A 58 -5.52 -13.55 3.96
N LYS A 59 -4.45 -12.77 4.24
CA LYS A 59 -4.19 -12.19 5.57
C LYS A 59 -5.21 -11.13 5.95
N ALA A 60 -5.63 -10.28 5.00
CA ALA A 60 -6.66 -9.28 5.25
C ALA A 60 -8.02 -9.94 5.55
N GLN A 61 -8.39 -11.00 4.82
CA GLN A 61 -9.63 -11.75 5.06
C GLN A 61 -9.64 -12.50 6.39
N GLN A 62 -8.48 -12.94 6.89
CA GLN A 62 -8.39 -13.54 8.24
C GLN A 62 -8.56 -12.51 9.36
N ASN A 63 -8.14 -11.26 9.14
CA ASN A 63 -8.25 -10.19 10.14
C ASN A 63 -9.60 -9.47 10.14
N VAL A 64 -10.39 -9.59 9.07
CA VAL A 64 -11.78 -9.14 9.07
C VAL A 64 -12.63 -10.30 9.56
N SER A 65 -12.98 -10.29 10.84
CA SER A 65 -14.03 -11.15 11.39
C SER A 65 -15.35 -10.74 10.72
N SER A 66 -15.61 -11.31 9.55
CA SER A 66 -16.85 -11.06 8.83
C SER A 66 -17.99 -11.58 9.71
N PRO A 67 -18.91 -10.71 10.17
CA PRO A 67 -19.97 -11.12 11.08
C PRO A 67 -20.83 -12.18 10.38
N LYS A 68 -20.63 -13.45 10.76
CA LYS A 68 -21.41 -14.56 10.23
C LYS A 68 -22.79 -14.52 10.88
N ILE A 69 -23.79 -14.19 10.08
CA ILE A 69 -25.18 -14.33 10.50
C ILE A 69 -25.47 -15.83 10.66
N PRO A 70 -26.00 -16.29 11.81
CA PRO A 70 -26.36 -17.69 11.99
C PRO A 70 -27.37 -18.14 10.93
N ALA A 71 -27.18 -19.34 10.37
CA ALA A 71 -28.08 -19.89 9.33
C ALA A 71 -29.56 -19.92 9.78
N ALA A 72 -29.80 -20.22 11.07
CA ALA A 72 -31.13 -20.21 11.66
C ALA A 72 -31.80 -18.82 11.65
N THR A 73 -31.02 -17.74 11.68
CA THR A 73 -31.54 -16.37 11.57
C THR A 73 -31.91 -16.04 10.13
N VAL A 74 -31.11 -16.49 9.16
CA VAL A 74 -31.40 -16.33 7.73
C VAL A 74 -32.71 -17.02 7.38
N GLU A 75 -32.88 -18.27 7.81
CA GLU A 75 -34.10 -19.06 7.57
C GLU A 75 -35.35 -18.40 8.17
N LYS A 76 -35.24 -17.87 9.40
CA LYS A 76 -36.33 -17.11 10.03
C LYS A 76 -36.67 -15.83 9.27
N LEU A 77 -35.66 -15.09 8.80
CA LEU A 77 -35.88 -13.86 8.03
C LEU A 77 -36.56 -14.16 6.69
N GLN A 78 -36.16 -15.23 6.02
CA GLN A 78 -36.78 -15.70 4.77
C GLN A 78 -38.23 -16.12 4.99
N GLY A 79 -38.50 -16.90 6.04
CA GLY A 79 -39.85 -17.27 6.42
C GLY A 79 -40.75 -16.06 6.75
N LEU A 80 -40.21 -15.03 7.40
CA LEU A 80 -40.96 -13.80 7.69
C LEU A 80 -41.24 -12.96 6.43
N GLN A 81 -40.30 -12.94 5.49
CA GLN A 81 -40.49 -12.30 4.19
C GLN A 81 -41.56 -13.03 3.36
N ASP A 82 -41.53 -14.36 3.34
CA ASP A 82 -42.44 -15.15 2.49
C ASP A 82 -43.87 -15.18 3.03
N ASN A 83 -44.04 -15.07 4.35
CA ASN A 83 -45.34 -15.23 5.01
C ASN A 83 -45.98 -13.91 5.48
N SER A 84 -45.34 -12.75 5.28
CA SER A 84 -45.90 -11.47 5.72
C SER A 84 -45.77 -10.35 4.70
N VAL A 85 -46.90 -9.95 4.13
CA VAL A 85 -47.04 -8.80 3.20
C VAL A 85 -46.52 -7.51 3.84
N ARG A 86 -46.72 -7.32 5.15
CA ARG A 86 -46.23 -6.15 5.90
C ARG A 86 -44.70 -6.13 6.01
N VAL A 87 -44.06 -7.29 6.15
CA VAL A 87 -42.60 -7.41 6.21
C VAL A 87 -41.99 -7.24 4.82
N GLN A 88 -42.63 -7.76 3.75
CA GLN A 88 -42.20 -7.49 2.37
C GLN A 88 -42.17 -6.00 2.05
N ALA A 89 -43.17 -5.24 2.49
CA ALA A 89 -43.21 -3.79 2.29
C ALA A 89 -41.99 -3.09 2.94
N LEU A 90 -41.69 -3.42 4.20
CA LEU A 90 -40.53 -2.90 4.93
C LEU A 90 -39.19 -3.26 4.26
N PHE A 91 -39.05 -4.50 3.76
CA PHE A 91 -37.83 -4.91 3.04
C PHE A 91 -37.70 -4.24 1.66
N ASN A 92 -38.80 -4.03 0.96
CA ASN A 92 -38.80 -3.35 -0.34
C ASN A 92 -38.48 -1.85 -0.18
N GLU A 93 -39.01 -1.21 0.86
CA GLU A 93 -38.72 0.19 1.20
C GLU A 93 -37.27 0.36 1.68
N ALA A 94 -36.76 -0.54 2.53
CA ALA A 94 -35.36 -0.50 2.97
C ALA A 94 -34.34 -0.78 1.84
N ARG A 95 -34.74 -1.49 0.78
CA ARG A 95 -33.91 -1.70 -0.42
C ARG A 95 -33.91 -0.51 -1.36
N GLN A 96 -34.88 0.40 -1.27
CA GLN A 96 -34.83 1.69 -1.93
C GLN A 96 -33.89 2.60 -1.15
N ASN A 97 -32.58 2.38 -1.35
CA ASN A 97 -31.54 3.18 -0.71
C ASN A 97 -31.56 4.60 -1.30
N PRO A 98 -31.91 5.65 -0.54
CA PRO A 98 -31.94 7.03 -1.05
C PRO A 98 -30.54 7.64 -1.21
N PHE A 99 -29.47 6.90 -0.86
CA PHE A 99 -28.08 7.31 -1.01
C PHE A 99 -27.39 6.70 -2.24
N GLN A 100 -28.15 6.14 -3.19
CA GLN A 100 -27.64 5.79 -4.52
C GLN A 100 -27.82 6.98 -5.48
N GLU A 101 -26.91 7.97 -5.36
CA GLU A 101 -26.46 8.85 -6.44
C GLU A 101 -24.93 8.92 -6.41
#